data_AF-A0A926E6R6-F1
#
_entry.id   AF-A0A926E6R6-F1
#
_cell.length_a   1.000
_cell.length_b   1.000
_cell.length_c   1.000
_cell.angle_alpha   90.00
_cell.angle_beta   90.00
_cell.angle_gamma   90.00
#
_symmetry.space_group_name_H-M   'P 1'
#
loop_
_entity.id
_entity.type
_entity.pdbx_description
1 polymer ?
#
loop_
_entity_poly.entity_id
_entity_poly.type
_entity_poly.pdbx_seq_one_letter_code
_entity_poly.pdbx_strand_id
1 'polypeptide(L)' 'MYALPFSEVSKLKAEVDKRFSMHLHFHDRCGGQFFSLEEKNDDLRKYIENYFSDMNLKAIYSENGLEFTVEAQNE' A
#
# COMPACT_ATOMS: atom_id res chain seq x y z
N MET A 1 -6.13 -11.76 0.14
CA MET A 1 -4.98 -11.09 0.78
C MET A 1 -3.64 -11.67 0.30
N TYR A 2 -2.84 -10.85 -0.37
CA TYR A 2 -1.50 -11.18 -0.87
C TYR A 2 -0.43 -10.73 0.12
N ALA A 3 0.52 -11.61 0.46
CA ALA A 3 1.65 -11.27 1.32
C ALA A 3 2.80 -10.68 0.48
N LEU A 4 3.05 -9.39 0.64
CA LEU A 4 4.18 -8.71 0.03
C LEU A 4 5.50 -9.10 0.70
N PRO A 5 6.57 -9.33 -0.08
CA PRO A 5 7.90 -9.49 0.47
C PRO A 5 8.41 -8.16 1.06
N PHE A 6 9.19 -8.24 2.14
CA PHE A 6 9.73 -7.06 2.84
C PHE A 6 10.57 -6.13 1.94
N SER A 7 11.19 -6.65 0.89
CA SER A 7 11.92 -5.86 -0.12
C SER A 7 10.98 -4.91 -0.87
N GLU A 8 9.80 -5.39 -1.27
CA GLU A 8 8.80 -4.56 -1.97
C GLU A 8 8.16 -3.56 -1.02
N VAL A 9 7.90 -3.96 0.23
CA VAL A 9 7.45 -3.03 1.28
C VAL A 9 8.44 -1.88 1.45
N SER A 10 9.72 -2.19 1.55
CA SER A 10 10.79 -1.19 1.75
C SER A 10 10.92 -0.25 0.55
N LYS A 11 10.80 -0.79 -0.67
CA LYS A 11 10.83 -0.02 -1.91
C LYS A 11 9.64 0.94 -2.00
N LEU A 12 8.42 0.45 -1.76
CA LEU A 12 7.23 1.28 -1.78
C LEU A 12 7.33 2.42 -0.76
N LYS A 13 7.75 2.13 0.47
CA LYS A 13 7.96 3.16 1.51
C LYS A 13 8.93 4.24 1.06
N ALA A 14 10.07 3.86 0.49
CA ALA A 14 11.08 4.80 0.02
C ALA A 14 10.57 5.67 -1.15
N GLU A 15 9.79 5.09 -2.07
CA GLU A 15 9.20 5.85 -3.18
C GLU A 15 8.12 6.82 -2.72
N VAL A 16 7.29 6.43 -1.75
CA VAL A 16 6.26 7.30 -1.17
C VAL A 16 6.89 8.47 -0.42
N ASP A 17 7.87 8.21 0.44
CA ASP A 17 8.63 9.23 1.16
C ASP A 17 9.28 10.23 0.18
N LYS A 18 9.96 9.71 -0.84
CA LYS A 18 10.65 10.55 -1.84
C LYS A 18 9.70 11.41 -2.68
N ARG A 19 8.56 10.88 -3.10
CA ARG A 19 7.65 11.56 -4.05
C ARG A 19 6.65 12.48 -3.37
N PHE A 20 6.19 12.10 -2.18
CA PHE A 20 5.10 12.79 -1.50
C PHE A 20 5.53 13.42 -0.17
N SER A 21 6.77 13.18 0.30
CA SER A 21 7.23 13.60 1.63
C SER A 21 6.32 13.09 2.76
N MET A 22 5.77 11.88 2.59
CA MET A 22 4.83 11.24 3.51
C MET A 22 5.37 9.90 3.99
N HIS A 23 5.06 9.52 5.23
CA HIS A 23 5.45 8.21 5.75
C HIS A 23 4.36 7.16 5.55
N LEU A 24 4.70 6.07 4.85
CA LEU A 24 3.84 4.90 4.73
C LEU A 24 4.18 3.89 5.83
N HIS A 25 3.26 3.65 6.75
CA HIS A 25 3.43 2.64 7.79
C HIS A 25 3.05 1.26 7.26
N PHE A 26 3.73 0.23 7.74
CA PHE A 26 3.48 -1.18 7.40
C PHE A 26 3.35 -1.98 8.68
N HIS A 27 2.34 -2.85 8.72
CA HIS A 27 2.04 -3.73 9.84
C HIS A 27 1.95 -5.16 9.32
N ASP A 28 2.65 -6.06 9.98
CA ASP A 28 2.59 -7.50 9.73
C ASP A 28 2.29 -8.21 11.05
N ARG A 29 1.05 -8.68 11.21
CA ARG A 29 0.54 -9.29 12.44
C ARG A 29 -0.28 -10.53 12.09
N CYS A 30 -0.79 -11.26 13.09
CA CYS A 30 -1.60 -12.47 12.87
C CYS A 30 -2.84 -12.26 11.97
N GLY A 31 -3.29 -11.02 11.75
CA GLY A 31 -4.36 -10.66 10.81
C GLY A 31 -3.90 -10.39 9.37
N GLY A 32 -2.61 -10.60 9.07
CA GLY A 32 -1.99 -10.34 7.78
C GLY A 32 -1.32 -8.97 7.69
N GLN A 33 -0.88 -8.66 6.46
CA GLN A 33 -0.15 -7.44 6.11
C GLN A 33 -1.06 -6.29 5.68
N PHE A 34 -0.93 -5.14 6.32
CA PHE A 34 -1.64 -3.93 5.93
C PHE A 34 -0.77 -2.69 6.08
N PHE A 35 -1.20 -1.63 5.42
CA PHE A 35 -0.53 -0.35 5.41
C PHE A 35 -1.44 0.72 6.01
N SER A 36 -0.83 1.74 6.61
CA SER A 36 -1.55 2.92 7.08
C SER A 36 -0.85 4.21 6.66
N LEU A 37 -1.66 5.21 6.30
CA LEU A 37 -1.29 6.56 5.90
C LEU A 37 -1.50 7.52 7.08
N GLU A 38 -0.66 8.54 7.18
CA GLU A 38 -0.80 9.59 8.19
C GLU A 38 -2.03 10.48 7.91
N GLU A 39 -2.30 10.77 6.63
CA GLU A 39 -3.43 11.57 6.17
C GLU A 39 -3.93 11.12 4.80
N LYS A 40 -5.13 11.58 4.43
CA LYS A 40 -5.72 11.30 3.12
C LYS A 40 -4.99 12.09 2.04
N ASN A 41 -4.56 11.39 0.99
CA ASN A 41 -3.93 12.02 -0.16
C ASN A 41 -4.34 11.27 -1.44
N ASP A 42 -5.14 11.92 -2.29
CA ASP A 42 -5.69 11.31 -3.51
C ASP A 42 -4.62 10.99 -4.56
N ASP A 43 -3.55 11.79 -4.64
CA ASP A 43 -2.45 11.55 -5.57
C ASP A 43 -1.59 10.37 -5.13
N LEU A 44 -1.30 10.28 -3.83
CA LEU A 44 -0.65 9.10 -3.24
C LEU A 44 -1.50 7.85 -3.42
N ARG A 45 -2.82 7.96 -3.20
CA ARG A 45 -3.73 6.84 -3.41
C ARG A 45 -3.67 6.32 -4.85
N LYS A 46 -3.81 7.21 -5.84
CA LYS A 46 -3.70 6.86 -7.27
C LYS A 46 -2.34 6.26 -7.59
N TYR A 47 -1.26 6.80 -7.00
CA TYR A 47 0.08 6.24 -7.16
C TYR A 47 0.17 4.80 -6.67
N ILE A 48 -0.33 4.52 -5.47
CA ILE A 48 -0.34 3.18 -4.87
C ILE A 48 -1.20 2.22 -5.70
N GLU A 49 -2.37 2.66 -6.15
CA GLU A 49 -3.26 1.86 -7.02
C GLU A 49 -2.54 1.47 -8.33
N ASN A 50 -1.86 2.41 -8.97
CA ASN A 50 -1.06 2.14 -10.18
C ASN A 50 0.14 1.22 -9.90
N TYR A 51 0.88 1.49 -8.80
CA TYR A 51 2.05 0.70 -8.39
C TYR A 51 1.69 -0.79 -8.28
N PHE A 52 0.57 -1.10 -7.64
CA PHE A 52 0.11 -2.48 -7.51
C PHE A 52 -0.51 -3.04 -8.79
N SER A 53 -1.20 -2.22 -9.58
CA SER A 53 -1.77 -2.66 -10.85
C SER A 53 -0.71 -3.17 -11.82
N ASP A 54 0.47 -2.54 -11.87
CA ASP A 54 1.60 -3.00 -12.70
C ASP A 54 2.11 -4.39 -12.31
N MET A 55 1.82 -4.85 -11.10
CA MET A 55 2.16 -6.18 -10.58
C MET A 55 0.97 -7.16 -10.62
N ASN A 56 -0.13 -6.82 -11.29
CA ASN A 56 -1.39 -7.57 -11.26
C ASN A 56 -1.94 -7.75 -9.82
N LEU A 57 -1.68 -6.76 -8.97
CA LEU A 57 -2.16 -6.66 -7.59
C LEU A 57 -3.09 -5.45 -7.44
N LYS A 58 -3.88 -5.40 -6.38
CA LYS A 58 -4.81 -4.31 -6.08
C LYS A 58 -4.68 -3.90 -4.62
N ALA A 59 -4.60 -2.58 -4.39
CA ALA A 59 -4.77 -2.01 -3.06
C ALA A 59 -6.25 -1.90 -2.72
N ILE A 60 -6.65 -2.47 -1.59
CA ILE A 60 -8.02 -2.45 -1.06
C ILE A 60 -8.04 -1.54 0.15
N TYR A 61 -8.57 -0.33 -0.02
CA TYR A 61 -8.66 0.67 1.03
C TYR A 61 -9.84 0.42 1.96
N SER A 62 -9.66 0.69 3.24
CA SER A 62 -10.75 0.75 4.23
C SER A 62 -11.65 1.97 3.98
N GLU A 63 -12.83 2.01 4.62
CA GLU A 63 -13.79 3.11 4.46
C GLU A 63 -13.22 4.48 4.83
N ASN A 64 -12.28 4.51 5.79
CA ASN A 64 -11.62 5.74 6.22
C ASN A 64 -10.56 6.23 5.20
N GLY A 65 -10.16 5.39 4.24
CA GLY A 65 -9.17 5.71 3.20
C GLY A 65 -7.73 5.91 3.71
N LEU A 66 -7.46 5.64 4.98
CA LEU A 66 -6.15 5.75 5.61
C LEU A 66 -5.45 4.41 5.73
N GLU A 67 -6.15 3.30 5.56
CA GLU A 67 -5.58 1.96 5.64
C GLU A 67 -5.88 1.19 4.37
N PHE A 68 -4.96 0.32 3.97
CA PHE A 68 -5.21 -0.60 2.87
C PHE A 68 -4.48 -1.94 3.03
N THR A 69 -5.08 -2.97 2.45
CA THR A 69 -4.46 -4.28 2.22
C THR A 69 -4.15 -4.46 0.74
N VAL A 70 -3.40 -5.51 0.39
CA VAL A 70 -3.07 -5.83 -1.00
C VAL A 70 -3.60 -7.21 -1.35
N GLU A 71 -4.19 -7.33 -2.54
CA GLU A 71 -4.77 -8.58 -3.05
C GLU A 71 -4.36 -8.82 -4.51
N ALA A 72 -4.41 -10.07 -4.98
CA ALA A 72 -4.21 -10.37 -6.40
C ALA A 72 -5.43 -9.88 -7.20
N GLN A 73 -5.21 -9.34 -8.40
CA GLN A 73 -6.32 -8.89 -9.25
C GLN A 73 -7.12 -10.03 -9.87
N ASN A 74 -6.62 -11.28 -9.84
CA ASN A 74 -7.31 -12.46 -10.33
C ASN A 74 -6.97 -13.69 -9.47
N GLU A 75 -8.01 -14.38 -8.98
CA GLU A 75 -8.06 -15.86 -8.92
C GLU A 75 -8.95 -16.34 -10.07
#